data_AF-A0A842VGV7-F1
#
_entry.id   AF-A0A842VGV7-F1
#
_cell.length_a   1.000
_cell.length_b   1.000
_cell.length_c   1.000
_cell.angle_alpha   90.00
_cell.angle_beta   90.00
_cell.angle_gamma   90.00
#
_symmetry.space_group_name_H-M   'P 1'
#
loop_
_entity.id
_entity.type
_entity.pdbx_description
1 polymer ?
#
loop_
_entity_poly.entity_id
_entity_poly.type
_entity_poly.pdbx_seq_one_letter_code
_entity_poly.pdbx_strand_id
1 'polypeptide(L)'
;MPLRIRWTQKENLGVALIFLGGCGLFQALIIFIAQFILSVGNYFAVILIPIGVTFALFYSAMVIYDSFAQVAQRRRIKNRFRKLKRKSKLFRSLTSPTARPLTIIFIIFIAIFLLSYIIIVLFLSNTISFIIAENIATLFCVFVANLLENQYAKLRRY
;
A
#
# COMPACT_ATOMS: atom_id res chain seq x y z
N MET A 1 4.46 21.15 4.27
CA MET A 1 5.85 20.74 4.55
C MET A 1 5.94 19.28 4.16
N PRO A 2 6.73 18.91 3.15
CA PRO A 2 6.89 17.49 2.81
C PRO A 2 7.45 16.78 4.04
N LEU A 3 6.87 15.64 4.39
CA LEU A 3 7.43 14.79 5.42
C LEU A 3 8.82 14.36 4.96
N ARG A 4 9.85 14.66 5.75
CA ARG A 4 11.15 14.01 5.56
C ARG A 4 10.91 12.54 5.86
N ILE A 5 10.85 11.71 4.82
CA ILE A 5 10.70 10.26 4.93
C ILE A 5 11.86 9.76 5.79
N ARG A 6 11.55 9.29 7.00
CA ARG A 6 12.53 8.88 8.04
C ARG A 6 12.75 7.37 8.06
N TRP A 7 12.70 6.75 6.88
CA TRP A 7 12.92 5.32 6.65
C TRP A 7 14.32 4.79 7.02
N THR A 8 15.37 5.61 6.91
CA THR A 8 16.74 5.22 7.27
C THR A 8 17.07 5.41 8.76
N GLN A 9 16.14 5.96 9.55
CA GLN A 9 16.35 6.07 10.99
C GLN A 9 16.20 4.68 11.64
N LYS A 10 17.15 4.35 12.52
CA LYS A 10 17.31 3.03 13.15
C LYS A 10 16.01 2.47 13.77
N GLU A 11 15.11 3.34 14.20
CA GLU A 11 13.81 2.98 14.80
C GLU A 11 12.74 2.53 13.79
N ASN A 12 12.79 3.00 12.53
CA ASN A 12 11.77 2.72 11.51
C ASN A 12 12.23 1.70 10.45
N LEU A 13 13.52 1.35 10.44
CA LEU A 13 14.10 0.43 9.45
C LEU A 13 13.46 -0.96 9.49
N GLY A 14 13.18 -1.47 10.69
CA GLY A 14 12.48 -2.76 10.85
C GLY A 14 11.07 -2.75 10.27
N VAL A 15 10.34 -1.63 10.40
CA VAL A 15 8.99 -1.47 9.81
C VAL A 15 9.09 -1.38 8.30
N ALA A 16 10.07 -0.65 7.77
CA ALA A 16 10.32 -0.55 6.34
C ALA A 16 10.64 -1.92 5.72
N LEU A 17 11.46 -2.75 6.37
CA LEU A 17 11.75 -4.11 5.91
C LEU A 17 10.50 -5.01 5.90
N ILE A 18 9.64 -4.89 6.91
CA ILE A 18 8.36 -5.62 6.96
C ILE A 18 7.46 -5.21 5.79
N PHE A 19 7.41 -3.91 5.46
CA PHE A 19 6.62 -3.44 4.31
C PHE A 19 7.20 -3.88 2.98
N LEU A 20 8.52 -3.80 2.82
CA LEU A 20 9.18 -4.27 1.61
C LEU A 20 8.93 -5.77 1.39
N GLY A 21 9.08 -6.58 2.44
CA GLY A 21 8.78 -8.01 2.40
C GLY A 21 7.30 -8.30 2.13
N GLY A 22 6.39 -7.55 2.78
CA GLY A 22 4.95 -7.68 2.56
C GLY A 22 4.53 -7.34 1.13
N CYS A 23 5.03 -6.24 0.58
CA CYS A 23 4.79 -5.84 -0.81
C CYS A 23 5.41 -6.85 -1.79
N GLY A 24 6.61 -7.37 -1.51
CA GLY A 24 7.26 -8.38 -2.34
C GLY A 24 6.47 -9.71 -2.37
N LEU A 25 5.99 -10.19 -1.22
CA LEU A 25 5.15 -11.39 -1.16
C LEU A 25 3.81 -11.18 -1.87
N PHE A 26 3.19 -10.02 -1.68
CA PHE A 26 1.97 -9.65 -2.39
C PHE A 26 2.18 -9.66 -3.90
N GLN A 27 3.29 -9.11 -4.37
CA GLN A 27 3.60 -9.06 -5.78
C GLN A 27 3.92 -10.44 -6.36
N ALA A 28 4.62 -11.30 -5.62
CA ALA A 28 4.84 -12.69 -6.01
C ALA A 28 3.51 -13.45 -6.19
N LEU A 29 2.51 -13.16 -5.35
CA LEU A 29 1.17 -13.72 -5.49
C LEU A 29 0.47 -13.21 -6.75
N ILE A 30 0.58 -11.92 -7.08
CA ILE A 30 0.01 -11.35 -8.32
C ILE A 30 0.68 -11.98 -9.55
N ILE A 31 2.01 -12.16 -9.53
CA ILE A 31 2.76 -12.86 -10.59
C ILE A 31 2.23 -14.29 -10.77
N PHE A 32 2.03 -15.01 -9.67
CA PHE A 32 1.50 -16.37 -9.71
C PHE A 32 0.11 -16.40 -10.35
N ILE A 33 -0.79 -15.50 -9.96
CA ILE A 33 -2.12 -15.36 -10.59
C ILE A 33 -1.98 -15.04 -12.08
N ALA A 34 -1.07 -14.12 -12.45
CA ALA A 34 -0.86 -13.71 -13.83
C ALA A 34 -0.40 -14.88 -14.72
N GLN A 35 0.53 -15.69 -14.24
CA GLN A 35 1.05 -16.84 -14.99
C GLN A 35 0.03 -17.98 -15.09
N PHE A 36 -0.58 -18.37 -13.98
CA PHE A 36 -1.38 -19.59 -13.93
C PHE A 36 -2.86 -19.38 -14.27
N ILE A 37 -3.44 -18.23 -13.90
CA ILE A 37 -4.87 -17.94 -14.13
C ILE A 37 -5.05 -17.11 -15.40
N LEU A 38 -4.21 -16.10 -15.62
CA LEU A 38 -4.36 -15.17 -16.75
C LEU A 38 -3.54 -15.56 -17.99
N SER A 39 -2.72 -16.63 -17.89
CA SER A 39 -1.89 -17.15 -18.98
C SER A 39 -0.94 -16.09 -19.58
N VAL A 40 -0.34 -15.27 -18.72
CA VAL A 40 0.64 -14.24 -19.14
C VAL A 40 2.03 -14.87 -19.23
N GLY A 41 2.50 -15.12 -20.46
CA GLY A 41 3.72 -15.90 -20.73
C GLY A 41 5.02 -15.10 -20.92
N ASN A 42 5.02 -13.77 -20.80
CA ASN A 42 6.20 -12.96 -21.09
C ASN A 42 7.05 -12.68 -19.84
N TYR A 43 8.25 -13.24 -19.78
CA TYR A 43 9.19 -13.07 -18.66
C TYR A 43 9.50 -11.61 -18.29
N PHE A 44 9.62 -10.71 -19.28
CA PHE A 44 9.91 -9.29 -18.99
C PHE A 44 8.73 -8.60 -18.32
N ALA A 45 7.51 -8.91 -18.78
CA ALA A 45 6.28 -8.41 -18.19
C ALA A 45 6.07 -8.94 -16.75
N VAL A 46 6.52 -10.16 -16.50
CA VAL A 46 6.29 -10.88 -15.24
C VAL A 46 7.38 -10.62 -14.19
N ILE A 47 8.55 -10.12 -14.57
CA ILE A 47 9.66 -9.89 -13.63
C ILE A 47 9.96 -8.40 -13.46
N LEU A 48 10.23 -7.69 -14.55
CA LEU A 48 10.77 -6.33 -14.47
C LEU A 48 9.73 -5.32 -13.95
N ILE A 49 8.51 -5.41 -14.46
CA ILE A 49 7.42 -4.50 -14.10
C ILE A 49 7.00 -4.73 -12.64
N PRO A 50 6.82 -5.98 -12.19
CA PRO A 50 6.55 -6.26 -10.78
C PRO A 50 7.56 -5.74 -9.78
N ILE A 51 8.86 -5.68 -10.13
CA ILE A 51 9.87 -5.07 -9.26
C ILE A 51 9.58 -3.58 -9.07
N GLY A 52 9.31 -2.84 -10.15
CA GLY A 52 8.96 -1.42 -10.09
C GLY A 52 7.67 -1.18 -9.29
N VAL A 53 6.66 -2.01 -9.51
CA VAL A 53 5.37 -1.99 -8.78
C VAL A 53 5.60 -2.23 -7.30
N THR A 54 6.47 -3.18 -6.93
CA THR A 54 6.80 -3.46 -5.53
C THR A 54 7.36 -2.23 -4.83
N PHE A 55 8.29 -1.50 -5.47
CA PHE A 55 8.85 -0.26 -4.91
C PHE A 55 7.80 0.85 -4.77
N ALA A 56 6.89 0.99 -5.74
CA ALA A 56 5.82 1.98 -5.69
C ALA A 56 4.77 1.67 -4.60
N LEU A 57 4.41 0.38 -4.43
CA LEU A 57 3.53 -0.07 -3.35
C LEU A 57 4.20 0.12 -1.98
N PHE A 58 5.49 -0.20 -1.88
CA PHE A 58 6.29 0.02 -0.68
C PHE A 58 6.31 1.51 -0.30
N TYR A 59 6.61 2.39 -1.27
CA TYR A 59 6.59 3.83 -1.06
C TYR A 59 5.21 4.31 -0.57
N SER A 60 4.14 3.86 -1.23
CA SER A 60 2.77 4.19 -0.85
C SER A 60 2.46 3.75 0.59
N ALA A 61 2.91 2.54 0.98
CA ALA A 61 2.67 1.98 2.31
C ALA A 61 3.37 2.78 3.40
N MET A 62 4.59 3.23 3.12
CA MET A 62 5.36 4.10 4.01
C MET A 62 4.67 5.46 4.21
N VAL A 63 4.20 6.10 3.13
CA VAL A 63 3.51 7.40 3.23
C VAL A 63 2.25 7.28 4.09
N ILE A 64 1.47 6.22 3.89
CA ILE A 64 0.26 5.97 4.68
C ILE A 64 0.62 5.65 6.14
N TYR A 65 1.66 4.85 6.39
CA TYR A 65 2.13 4.55 7.74
C TYR A 65 2.55 5.80 8.49
N ASP A 66 3.38 6.66 7.89
CA ASP A 66 3.84 7.91 8.51
C ASP A 66 2.65 8.84 8.81
N SER A 67 1.66 8.89 7.92
CA SER A 67 0.42 9.64 8.12
C SER A 67 -0.35 9.13 9.34
N PHE A 68 -0.49 7.82 9.51
CA PHE A 68 -1.15 7.23 10.67
C PHE A 68 -0.35 7.36 11.98
N ALA A 69 0.97 7.20 11.92
CA ALA A 69 1.85 7.34 13.08
C ALA A 69 1.75 8.74 13.69
N GLN A 70 1.70 9.78 12.85
CA GLN A 70 1.50 11.17 13.28
C GLN A 70 0.15 11.38 13.97
N VAL A 71 -0.93 10.85 13.39
CA VAL A 71 -2.27 10.93 13.99
C VAL A 71 -2.32 10.20 15.34
N ALA A 72 -1.67 9.03 15.43
CA ALA A 72 -1.59 8.27 16.67
C ALA A 72 -0.83 9.05 17.76
N GLN A 73 0.26 9.72 17.43
CA GLN A 73 1.02 10.56 18.36
C GLN A 73 0.21 11.75 18.87
N ARG A 74 -0.48 12.49 17.99
CA ARG A 74 -1.40 13.57 18.39
C ARG A 74 -2.53 13.07 19.30
N ARG A 75 -3.14 11.92 18.96
CA ARG A 75 -4.20 11.31 19.79
C ARG A 75 -3.68 10.90 21.17
N ARG A 76 -2.46 10.38 21.28
CA ARG A 76 -1.83 10.06 22.58
C ARG A 76 -1.63 11.31 23.44
N ILE A 77 -1.20 12.43 22.84
CA ILE A 77 -1.04 13.70 23.56
C ILE A 77 -2.41 14.22 24.04
N LYS A 78 -3.43 14.23 23.17
CA LYS A 78 -4.78 14.73 23.49
C LYS A 78 -5.53 13.84 24.49
N ASN A 79 -5.30 12.52 24.47
CA ASN A 79 -6.00 11.56 25.33
C ASN A 79 -5.23 11.15 26.60
N ARG A 80 -4.10 11.80 26.95
CA ARG A 80 -3.44 11.57 28.24
C ARG A 80 -4.37 11.73 29.45
N PHE A 81 -5.49 12.44 29.28
CA PHE A 81 -6.49 12.71 30.32
C PHE A 81 -7.82 11.95 30.18
N ARG A 82 -7.96 11.00 29.23
CA ARG A 82 -9.24 10.28 29.00
C ARG A 82 -9.12 8.79 29.35
N LYS A 83 -9.93 8.30 30.30
CA LYS A 83 -10.01 6.88 30.72
C LYS A 83 -10.21 5.96 29.49
N LEU A 84 -9.33 4.97 29.34
CA LEU A 84 -9.36 4.01 28.22
C LEU A 84 -10.60 3.10 28.30
N LYS A 85 -11.52 3.22 27.33
CA LYS A 85 -12.55 2.20 27.09
C LYS A 85 -11.90 0.94 26.50
N ARG A 86 -12.11 -0.20 27.17
CA ARG A 86 -11.60 -1.55 26.82
C ARG A 86 -12.19 -1.98 25.46
N LYS A 87 -11.41 -1.91 24.37
CA LYS A 87 -11.82 -2.47 23.06
C LYS A 87 -11.52 -3.97 22.98
N SER A 88 -12.39 -4.72 22.31
CA SER A 88 -12.36 -6.18 22.19
C SER A 88 -11.11 -6.71 21.48
N LYS A 89 -10.66 -7.92 21.86
CA LYS A 89 -9.41 -8.56 21.40
C LYS A 89 -9.34 -8.77 19.87
N LEU A 90 -10.47 -9.05 19.22
CA LEU A 90 -10.55 -9.32 17.78
C LEU A 90 -10.23 -8.08 16.92
N PHE A 91 -10.69 -6.91 17.35
CA PHE A 91 -10.32 -5.64 16.70
C PHE A 91 -8.87 -5.24 16.96
N ARG A 92 -8.12 -5.91 17.84
CA ARG A 92 -6.73 -5.52 18.16
C ARG A 92 -5.72 -6.04 17.12
N SER A 93 -6.03 -7.14 16.44
CA SER A 93 -5.16 -7.76 15.42
C SER A 93 -5.20 -7.00 14.09
N LEU A 94 -6.41 -6.68 13.58
CA LEU A 94 -6.60 -5.82 12.39
C LEU A 94 -6.26 -4.34 12.65
N THR A 95 -5.83 -3.99 13.85
CA THR A 95 -5.47 -2.62 14.21
C THR A 95 -4.03 -2.44 14.65
N SER A 96 -3.18 -3.42 14.34
CA SER A 96 -1.74 -3.20 14.44
C SER A 96 -1.37 -1.99 13.55
N PRO A 97 -0.58 -1.05 14.07
CA PRO A 97 -0.22 0.17 13.33
C PRO A 97 0.55 -0.13 12.05
N THR A 98 1.15 -1.33 11.97
CA THR A 98 1.95 -1.82 10.86
C THR A 98 1.11 -2.57 9.81
N ALA A 99 0.11 -3.37 10.19
CA ALA A 99 -0.66 -4.12 9.19
C ALA A 99 -1.65 -3.26 8.40
N ARG A 100 -2.20 -2.21 9.02
CA ARG A 100 -3.24 -1.37 8.39
C ARG A 100 -2.82 -0.66 7.08
N PRO A 101 -1.63 -0.03 6.99
CA PRO A 101 -1.21 0.63 5.75
C PRO A 101 -1.11 -0.35 4.58
N LEU A 102 -0.55 -1.54 4.83
CA LEU A 102 -0.43 -2.59 3.81
C LEU A 102 -1.82 -3.08 3.36
N THR A 103 -2.72 -3.38 4.29
CA THR A 103 -4.05 -3.88 3.91
C THR A 103 -4.85 -2.86 3.13
N ILE A 104 -4.76 -1.57 3.48
CA ILE A 104 -5.41 -0.49 2.72
C ILE A 104 -4.91 -0.47 1.28
N ILE A 105 -3.60 -0.52 1.08
CA ILE A 105 -3.01 -0.49 -0.27
C ILE A 105 -3.34 -1.73 -1.06
N PHE A 106 -3.26 -2.91 -0.45
CA PHE A 106 -3.57 -4.16 -1.14
C PHE A 106 -5.03 -4.21 -1.59
N ILE A 107 -5.97 -3.76 -0.75
CA ILE A 107 -7.39 -3.70 -1.12
C ILE A 107 -7.59 -2.73 -2.29
N ILE A 108 -7.00 -1.53 -2.21
CA ILE A 108 -7.12 -0.53 -3.29
C ILE A 108 -6.49 -1.08 -4.59
N PHE A 109 -5.30 -1.66 -4.48
CA PHE A 109 -4.59 -2.22 -5.63
C PHE A 109 -5.42 -3.31 -6.31
N ILE A 110 -5.89 -4.32 -5.55
CA ILE A 110 -6.69 -5.42 -6.10
C ILE A 110 -7.96 -4.87 -6.77
N ALA A 111 -8.66 -3.95 -6.12
CA ALA A 111 -9.91 -3.40 -6.64
C ALA A 111 -9.68 -2.68 -7.98
N ILE A 112 -8.69 -1.80 -8.05
CA ILE A 112 -8.37 -1.06 -9.28
C ILE A 112 -7.76 -1.97 -10.34
N PHE A 113 -6.91 -2.91 -9.96
CA PHE A 113 -6.32 -3.90 -10.87
C PHE A 113 -7.40 -4.74 -11.54
N LEU A 114 -8.31 -5.34 -10.78
CA LEU A 114 -9.39 -6.17 -11.34
C LEU A 114 -10.31 -5.33 -12.24
N LEU A 115 -10.69 -4.13 -11.79
CA LEU A 115 -11.56 -3.25 -12.58
C LEU A 115 -10.91 -2.85 -13.91
N SER A 116 -9.65 -2.42 -13.88
CA SER A 116 -8.92 -2.04 -15.08
C SER A 116 -8.64 -3.25 -15.97
N TYR A 117 -8.25 -4.40 -15.42
CA TYR A 117 -7.99 -5.62 -16.18
C TYR A 117 -9.24 -6.11 -16.94
N ILE A 118 -10.39 -6.18 -16.26
CA ILE A 118 -11.65 -6.63 -16.87
C ILE A 118 -12.06 -5.72 -18.05
N ILE A 119 -11.85 -4.41 -17.93
CA ILE A 119 -12.17 -3.47 -19.01
C ILE A 119 -11.19 -3.64 -20.18
N ILE A 120 -9.90 -3.73 -19.88
CA ILE A 120 -8.83 -3.68 -20.89
C ILE A 120 -8.72 -5.01 -21.67
N VAL A 121 -8.98 -6.15 -21.02
CA VAL A 121 -8.91 -7.48 -21.67
C VAL A 121 -9.92 -7.64 -22.81
N LEU A 122 -10.99 -6.84 -22.84
CA LEU A 122 -11.95 -6.82 -23.95
C LEU A 122 -11.35 -6.26 -25.25
N PHE A 123 -10.26 -5.49 -25.17
CA PHE A 123 -9.66 -4.78 -26.29
C PHE A 123 -8.24 -5.23 -26.63
N LEU A 124 -7.52 -5.80 -25.66
CA LEU A 124 -6.07 -6.04 -25.73
C LEU A 124 -5.72 -7.47 -25.28
N SER A 125 -4.58 -7.98 -25.76
CA SER A 125 -4.06 -9.29 -25.35
C SER A 125 -3.82 -9.38 -23.84
N ASN A 126 -3.98 -10.55 -23.24
CA ASN A 126 -3.84 -10.76 -21.78
C ASN A 126 -2.55 -10.18 -21.21
N THR A 127 -1.43 -10.29 -21.94
CA THR A 127 -0.14 -9.76 -21.49
C THR A 127 -0.14 -8.24 -21.43
N ILE A 128 -0.63 -7.57 -22.47
CA ILE A 128 -0.67 -6.10 -22.51
C ILE A 128 -1.71 -5.58 -21.51
N SER A 129 -2.86 -6.25 -21.43
CA SER A 129 -3.92 -5.93 -20.48
C SER A 129 -3.46 -6.03 -19.03
N PHE A 130 -2.71 -7.07 -18.70
CA PHE A 130 -2.09 -7.24 -17.38
C PHE A 130 -1.13 -6.09 -17.06
N ILE A 131 -0.21 -5.78 -17.97
CA ILE A 131 0.78 -4.71 -17.79
C ILE A 131 0.10 -3.36 -17.55
N ILE A 132 -0.91 -3.02 -18.38
CA ILE A 132 -1.58 -1.73 -18.26
C ILE A 132 -2.38 -1.68 -16.96
N ALA A 133 -3.14 -2.73 -16.63
CA ALA A 133 -3.92 -2.80 -15.40
C ALA A 133 -3.05 -2.67 -14.15
N GLU A 134 -1.91 -3.36 -14.13
CA GLU A 134 -0.95 -3.32 -13.03
C GLU A 134 -0.36 -1.91 -12.83
N ASN A 135 0.03 -1.25 -13.92
CA ASN A 135 0.55 0.12 -13.84
C ASN A 135 -0.53 1.13 -13.42
N ILE A 136 -1.76 1.01 -13.92
CA ILE A 136 -2.89 1.86 -13.53
C ILE A 136 -3.19 1.70 -12.04
N ALA A 137 -3.27 0.46 -11.54
CA ALA A 137 -3.49 0.18 -10.13
C ALA A 137 -2.39 0.78 -9.25
N THR A 138 -1.13 0.64 -9.68
CA THR A 138 0.03 1.20 -8.98
C THR A 138 -0.01 2.72 -8.90
N LEU A 139 -0.29 3.39 -10.02
CA LEU A 139 -0.45 4.85 -10.08
C LEU A 139 -1.57 5.32 -9.16
N PHE A 140 -2.69 4.59 -9.13
CA PHE A 140 -3.80 4.89 -8.25
C PHE A 140 -3.44 4.73 -6.77
N CYS A 141 -2.67 3.70 -6.40
CA CYS A 141 -2.16 3.53 -5.05
C CYS A 141 -1.26 4.70 -4.60
N VAL A 142 -0.35 5.15 -5.48
CA VAL A 142 0.51 6.31 -5.20
C VAL A 142 -0.33 7.58 -5.06
N PHE A 143 -1.33 7.76 -5.92
CA PHE A 143 -2.24 8.90 -5.86
C PHE A 143 -3.04 8.91 -4.54
N VAL A 144 -3.60 7.78 -4.12
CA VAL A 144 -4.33 7.66 -2.85
C VAL A 144 -3.40 7.89 -1.65
N ALA A 145 -2.17 7.38 -1.68
CA ALA A 145 -1.19 7.65 -0.63
C ALA A 145 -0.92 9.16 -0.48
N ASN A 146 -0.73 9.87 -1.60
CA ASN A 146 -0.54 11.32 -1.61
C ASN A 146 -1.80 12.09 -1.15
N LEU A 147 -3.00 11.64 -1.51
CA LEU A 147 -4.25 12.24 -1.03
C LEU A 147 -4.40 12.10 0.49
N LEU A 148 -4.13 10.91 1.02
CA LEU A 148 -4.14 10.66 2.46
C LEU A 148 -3.12 11.55 3.16
N GLU A 149 -1.88 11.62 2.65
CA GLU A 149 -0.86 12.52 3.18
C GLU A 149 -1.37 13.96 3.24
N ASN A 150 -1.95 14.48 2.16
CA ASN A 150 -2.45 15.86 2.11
C ASN A 150 -3.58 16.12 3.12
N GLN A 151 -4.50 15.18 3.30
CA GLN A 151 -5.56 15.31 4.30
C GLN A 151 -5.01 15.30 5.74
N TYR A 152 -4.04 14.43 6.02
CA TYR A 152 -3.40 14.37 7.33
C TYR A 152 -2.39 15.51 7.58
N ALA A 153 -1.78 16.06 6.53
CA ALA A 153 -0.90 17.22 6.59
C ALA A 153 -1.68 18.51 6.86
N LYS A 154 -2.92 18.66 6.38
CA LYS A 154 -3.80 19.79 6.73
C LYS A 154 -4.11 19.82 8.23
N LEU A 155 -4.26 18.66 8.86
CA LEU A 155 -4.38 18.52 10.32
C LEU A 155 -3.14 19.02 11.08
N ARG A 156 -1.99 19.28 10.45
CA ARG A 156 -0.77 19.82 11.08
C ARG A 156 -0.82 21.34 11.28
N ARG A 157 -1.61 22.07 10.49
CA ARG A 157 -1.69 23.55 10.51
C ARG A 157 -2.74 24.12 11.46
N TYR A 158 -3.63 23.27 11.99
CA TYR A 158 -4.60 23.60 13.04
C TYR A 158 -4.38 22.70 14.28
#